data_AF-A0AA44LLC4-F1
#
_entry.id   AF-A0AA44LLC4-F1
#
_cell.length_a   1.000
_cell.length_b   1.000
_cell.length_c   1.000
_cell.angle_alpha   90.00
_cell.angle_beta   90.00
_cell.angle_gamma   90.00
#
_symmetry.space_group_name_H-M   'P 1'
#
loop_
_entity.id
_entity.type
_entity.pdbx_description
1 polymer ?
#
loop_
_entity_poly.entity_id
_entity_poly.type
_entity_poly.pdbx_seq_one_letter_code
_entity_poly.pdbx_strand_id
1 'polypeptide(L)'
;MPLPKLIDGQDHSADFINLELIDSPTLPTCERIAVLSQSGVNLVMQRWVYHSTRLAVPTHTYSDSTVGPFDEADLIEEWVTDRVDDGADPQAAEHECASWLDERISGRTRRALLSDRQHASSIRREARSHRKSVKLAD
;
A
#
# COMPACT_ATOMS: atom_id res chain seq x y z
N MET A 1 21.48 3.60 -1.35
CA MET A 1 21.45 3.24 -2.80
C MET A 1 21.59 4.52 -3.60
N PRO A 2 22.40 4.57 -4.68
CA PRO A 2 22.54 5.77 -5.51
C PRO A 2 21.25 6.02 -6.30
N LEU A 3 20.82 7.27 -6.33
CA LEU A 3 19.64 7.79 -7.02
C LEU A 3 20.09 8.96 -7.92
N PRO A 4 20.82 8.67 -9.01
CA PRO A 4 21.37 9.72 -9.87
C PRO A 4 20.24 10.50 -10.53
N LYS A 5 20.36 11.84 -10.50
CA LYS A 5 19.43 12.78 -11.12
C LYS A 5 17.99 12.70 -10.61
N LEU A 6 17.79 12.33 -9.34
CA LEU A 6 16.45 12.19 -8.78
C LEU A 6 15.65 13.50 -8.79
N ILE A 7 16.29 14.63 -8.46
CA ILE A 7 15.61 15.94 -8.33
C ILE A 7 16.19 16.97 -9.31
N ASP A 8 17.51 17.16 -9.28
CA ASP A 8 18.19 18.33 -9.82
C ASP A 8 19.41 17.97 -10.69
N GLY A 9 19.46 16.72 -11.18
CA GLY A 9 20.60 16.23 -11.94
C GLY A 9 21.83 15.87 -11.08
N GLN A 10 21.78 16.03 -9.76
CA GLN A 10 22.83 15.61 -8.83
C GLN A 10 22.67 14.15 -8.41
N ASP A 11 23.72 13.59 -7.81
CA ASP A 11 23.70 12.25 -7.24
C ASP A 11 23.12 12.29 -5.82
N HIS A 12 22.02 11.57 -5.62
CA HIS A 12 21.38 11.40 -4.31
C HIS A 12 21.65 10.00 -3.77
N SER A 13 21.54 9.81 -2.46
CA SER A 13 21.59 8.47 -1.86
C SER A 13 20.59 8.34 -0.72
N ALA A 14 19.84 7.24 -0.70
CA ALA A 14 19.00 6.89 0.43
C ALA A 14 19.78 6.11 1.49
N ASP A 15 19.65 6.53 2.75
CA ASP A 15 20.04 5.77 3.94
C ASP A 15 18.86 4.89 4.39
N PHE A 16 19.13 3.62 4.64
CA PHE A 16 18.14 2.62 5.06
C PHE A 16 18.50 1.99 6.42
N ILE A 17 19.47 2.56 7.14
CA ILE A 17 19.92 2.06 8.44
C ILE A 17 18.99 2.55 9.55
N ASN A 18 18.60 3.82 9.49
CA ASN A 18 17.72 4.44 10.48
C ASN A 18 16.26 4.28 10.04
N LEU A 19 15.58 3.30 10.63
CA LEU A 19 14.14 3.11 10.45
C LEU A 19 13.40 3.93 11.52
N GLU A 20 12.65 4.93 11.07
CA GLU A 20 11.81 5.75 11.93
C GLU A 20 10.33 5.44 11.67
N LEU A 21 9.55 5.41 12.76
CA LEU A 21 8.10 5.38 12.67
C LEU A 21 7.62 6.83 12.71
N ILE A 22 6.83 7.22 11.72
CA ILE A 22 6.26 8.57 11.62
C ILE A 22 4.75 8.45 11.79
N ASP A 23 4.19 9.25 12.70
CA ASP A 23 2.74 9.33 12.88
C ASP A 23 2.10 10.00 11.67
N SER A 24 1.02 9.42 11.15
CA SER A 24 0.31 9.92 9.96
C SER A 24 0.00 11.43 10.01
N PRO A 25 -0.49 12.02 11.14
CA PRO A 25 -0.76 13.45 11.21
C PRO A 25 0.47 14.36 11.14
N THR A 26 1.67 13.81 11.37
CA THR A 26 2.95 14.55 11.32
C THR A 26 3.61 14.50 9.96
N LEU A 27 3.09 13.68 9.04
CA LEU A 27 3.60 13.61 7.67
C LEU A 27 3.22 14.90 6.92
N PRO A 28 4.20 15.62 6.36
CA PRO A 28 3.90 16.77 5.52
C PRO A 28 3.15 16.31 4.27
N THR A 29 2.09 17.02 3.92
CA THR A 29 1.41 16.84 2.63
C THR A 29 2.32 17.43 1.54
N CYS A 30 3.23 16.61 1.03
CA CYS A 30 4.17 16.96 -0.03
C CYS A 30 4.11 15.95 -1.18
N GLU A 31 4.60 16.38 -2.35
CA GLU A 31 4.75 15.49 -3.50
C GLU A 31 5.78 14.39 -3.19
N ARG A 32 5.39 13.12 -3.41
CA ARG A 32 6.27 11.97 -3.25
C ARG A 32 7.14 11.82 -4.51
N ILE A 33 8.43 12.10 -4.39
CA ILE A 33 9.37 12.02 -5.51
C ILE A 33 9.86 10.59 -5.83
N ALA A 34 9.76 9.68 -4.86
CA ALA A 34 10.16 8.28 -5.02
C ALA A 34 9.48 7.39 -3.99
N VAL A 35 9.19 6.15 -4.38
CA VAL A 35 8.67 5.09 -3.52
C VAL A 35 9.43 3.78 -3.80
N LEU A 36 9.61 2.96 -2.77
CA LEU A 36 10.20 1.63 -2.96
C LEU A 36 9.16 0.70 -3.61
N SER A 37 9.60 -0.03 -4.64
CA SER A 37 8.81 -1.17 -5.14
C SER A 37 8.72 -2.26 -4.07
N GLN A 38 7.73 -3.15 -4.17
CA GLN A 38 7.60 -4.29 -3.26
C GLN A 38 8.87 -5.14 -3.18
N SER A 39 9.56 -5.36 -4.32
CA SER A 39 10.85 -6.04 -4.36
C SER A 39 11.95 -5.28 -3.60
N GLY A 40 11.95 -3.94 -3.68
CA GLY A 40 12.84 -3.08 -2.92
C GLY A 40 12.59 -3.18 -1.43
N VAL A 41 11.34 -3.16 -1.00
CA VAL A 41 10.93 -3.36 0.40
C VAL A 41 11.39 -4.74 0.91
N ASN A 42 11.21 -5.80 0.12
CA ASN A 42 11.69 -7.15 0.47
C ASN A 42 13.22 -7.21 0.64
N LEU A 43 13.98 -6.53 -0.21
CA LEU A 43 15.45 -6.46 -0.11
C LEU A 43 15.91 -5.66 1.12
N VAL A 44 15.23 -4.55 1.43
CA VAL A 44 15.51 -3.74 2.62
C VAL A 44 15.27 -4.58 3.88
N MET A 45 14.13 -5.27 3.97
CA MET A 45 13.83 -6.16 5.09
C MET A 45 14.84 -7.32 5.22
N GLN A 46 15.21 -7.97 4.12
CA GLN A 46 16.22 -9.03 4.14
C GLN A 46 17.56 -8.52 4.67
N ARG A 47 18.01 -7.35 4.20
CA ARG A 47 19.27 -6.73 4.65
C ARG A 47 19.21 -6.35 6.12
N TRP A 48 18.09 -5.81 6.58
CA TRP A 48 17.89 -5.43 7.96
C TRP A 48 17.90 -6.66 8.89
N VAL A 49 17.15 -7.71 8.56
CA VAL A 49 17.15 -8.97 9.33
C VAL A 49 18.54 -9.60 9.32
N TYR A 50 19.22 -9.66 8.17
CA TYR A 50 20.57 -10.20 8.10
C TYR A 50 21.56 -9.39 8.95
N HIS A 51 21.47 -8.06 8.93
CA HIS A 51 22.31 -7.19 9.75
C HIS A 51 22.12 -7.48 11.25
N SER A 52 20.86 -7.64 11.68
CA SER A 52 20.51 -7.84 13.10
C SER A 52 20.72 -9.27 13.60
N THR A 53 20.60 -10.28 12.73
CA THR A 53 20.52 -11.70 13.15
C THR A 53 21.53 -12.62 12.46
N ARG A 54 22.18 -12.16 11.39
CA ARG A 54 22.99 -12.97 10.46
C ARG A 54 22.22 -14.08 9.74
N LEU A 55 20.90 -14.15 9.90
CA LEU A 55 20.04 -15.06 9.16
C LEU A 55 19.68 -14.44 7.80
N ALA A 56 19.94 -15.19 6.73
CA ALA A 56 19.50 -14.83 5.39
C ALA A 56 18.15 -15.49 5.10
N VAL A 57 17.05 -14.74 5.29
CA VAL A 57 15.70 -15.21 4.92
C VAL A 57 15.45 -14.92 3.44
N PRO A 58 14.89 -15.85 2.66
CA PRO A 58 14.53 -15.61 1.27
C PRO A 58 13.53 -14.45 1.10
N THR A 59 13.68 -13.65 0.04
CA THR A 59 12.83 -12.46 -0.21
C THR A 59 11.35 -12.78 -0.40
N HIS A 60 11.01 -13.96 -0.91
CA HIS A 60 9.62 -14.38 -1.11
C HIS A 60 8.88 -14.57 0.23
N THR A 61 9.56 -14.99 1.29
CA THR A 61 8.96 -15.15 2.63
C THR A 61 8.47 -13.81 3.18
N TYR A 62 9.22 -12.74 2.91
CA TYR A 62 8.76 -11.39 3.25
C TYR A 62 7.59 -10.96 2.37
N SER A 63 7.64 -11.27 1.07
CA SER A 63 6.53 -10.98 0.16
C SER A 63 5.22 -11.60 0.62
N ASP A 64 5.25 -12.81 1.18
CA ASP A 64 4.06 -13.47 1.73
C ASP A 64 3.48 -12.72 2.93
N SER A 65 4.32 -12.02 3.70
CA SER A 65 3.90 -11.21 4.84
C SER A 65 3.45 -9.80 4.45
N THR A 66 3.99 -9.23 3.38
CA THR A 66 3.70 -7.86 2.95
C THR A 66 2.62 -7.77 1.88
N VAL A 67 2.27 -8.86 1.19
CA VAL A 67 1.30 -8.81 0.08
C VAL A 67 -0.04 -8.20 0.50
N GLY A 68 -0.55 -8.54 1.68
CA GLY A 68 -1.84 -8.00 2.18
C GLY A 68 -1.82 -6.48 2.36
N PRO A 69 -0.90 -5.92 3.16
CA PRO A 69 -0.75 -4.48 3.30
C PRO A 69 -0.54 -3.73 1.97
N PHE A 70 0.22 -4.30 1.03
CA PHE A 70 0.39 -3.69 -0.31
C PHE A 70 -0.91 -3.73 -1.11
N ASP A 71 -1.60 -4.87 -1.14
CA ASP A 71 -2.85 -5.02 -1.87
C ASP A 71 -3.95 -4.09 -1.33
N GLU A 72 -3.97 -3.87 -0.01
CA GLU A 72 -4.84 -2.91 0.64
C GLU A 72 -4.49 -1.46 0.28
N ALA A 73 -3.21 -1.09 0.35
CA ALA A 73 -2.77 0.26 -0.01
C ALA A 73 -3.10 0.59 -1.47
N ASP A 74 -2.81 -0.33 -2.40
CA ASP A 74 -3.13 -0.16 -3.83
C ASP A 74 -4.64 0.02 -4.04
N LEU A 75 -5.47 -0.77 -3.33
CA LEU A 75 -6.92 -0.67 -3.46
C LEU A 75 -7.45 0.66 -2.91
N ILE A 76 -6.93 1.12 -1.77
CA ILE A 76 -7.31 2.40 -1.18
C ILE A 76 -6.91 3.55 -2.11
N GLU A 77 -5.69 3.52 -2.67
CA GLU A 77 -5.23 4.51 -3.64
C GLU A 77 -6.16 4.55 -4.85
N GLU A 78 -6.44 3.41 -5.49
CA GLU A 78 -7.37 3.33 -6.62
C GLU A 78 -8.77 3.88 -6.25
N TRP A 79 -9.26 3.54 -5.06
CA TRP A 79 -10.57 3.99 -4.59
C TRP A 79 -10.62 5.49 -4.36
N VAL A 80 -9.62 6.05 -3.68
CA VAL A 80 -9.54 7.48 -3.37
C VAL A 80 -9.34 8.28 -4.65
N THR A 81 -8.45 7.86 -5.54
CA THR A 81 -8.24 8.52 -6.85
C THR A 81 -9.54 8.59 -7.64
N ASP A 82 -10.24 7.46 -7.80
CA ASP A 82 -11.52 7.42 -8.52
C ASP A 82 -12.58 8.35 -7.89
N ARG A 83 -12.68 8.37 -6.55
CA ARG A 83 -13.70 9.17 -5.84
C ARG A 83 -13.37 10.66 -5.85
N VAL A 84 -12.10 11.02 -5.80
CA VAL A 84 -11.63 12.40 -5.93
C VAL A 84 -11.88 12.92 -7.34
N ASP A 85 -11.67 12.09 -8.37
CA ASP A 85 -12.04 12.43 -9.75
C ASP A 85 -13.55 12.66 -9.92
N ASP A 86 -14.37 12.00 -9.10
CA ASP A 86 -15.83 12.21 -9.00
C ASP A 86 -16.22 13.38 -8.09
N GLY A 87 -15.26 14.10 -7.50
CA GLY A 87 -15.48 15.30 -6.68
C GLY A 87 -15.68 15.04 -5.18
N ALA A 88 -15.41 13.82 -4.68
CA ALA A 88 -15.48 13.51 -3.26
C ALA A 88 -14.27 14.07 -2.49
N ASP A 89 -14.46 14.28 -1.19
CA ASP A 89 -13.36 14.58 -0.27
C ASP A 89 -12.44 13.34 -0.09
N PRO A 90 -11.10 13.49 -0.18
CA PRO A 90 -10.18 12.37 -0.06
C PRO A 90 -10.30 11.58 1.26
N GLN A 91 -10.50 12.26 2.39
CA GLN A 91 -10.62 11.58 3.68
C GLN A 91 -11.94 10.82 3.79
N ALA A 92 -13.02 11.39 3.27
CA ALA A 92 -14.30 10.69 3.18
C ALA A 92 -14.21 9.44 2.29
N ALA A 93 -13.52 9.53 1.14
CA ALA A 93 -13.30 8.41 0.23
C ALA A 93 -12.44 7.29 0.86
N GLU A 94 -11.40 7.65 1.60
CA GLU A 94 -10.58 6.70 2.36
C GLU A 94 -11.42 5.98 3.42
N HIS A 95 -12.22 6.71 4.18
CA HIS A 95 -13.09 6.14 5.20
C HIS A 95 -14.17 5.21 4.61
N GLU A 96 -14.73 5.59 3.46
CA GLU A 96 -15.66 4.74 2.70
C GLU A 96 -15.00 3.41 2.31
N CYS A 97 -13.79 3.45 1.75
CA CYS A 97 -13.04 2.26 1.37
C CYS A 97 -12.72 1.37 2.60
N ALA A 98 -12.25 1.98 3.69
CA ALA A 98 -11.96 1.27 4.94
C ALA A 98 -13.19 0.57 5.52
N SER A 99 -14.34 1.25 5.52
CA SER A 99 -15.62 0.67 5.95
C SER A 99 -16.01 -0.53 5.09
N TRP A 100 -15.92 -0.40 3.76
CA TRP A 100 -16.23 -1.47 2.82
C TRP A 100 -15.29 -2.69 2.99
N LEU A 101 -14.02 -2.45 3.34
CA LEU A 101 -13.02 -3.49 3.62
C LEU A 101 -13.30 -4.25 4.92
N ASP A 102 -13.89 -3.60 5.92
CA ASP A 102 -14.20 -4.19 7.22
C ASP A 102 -15.51 -4.98 7.27
N GLU A 103 -16.36 -4.83 6.26
CA GLU A 103 -17.54 -5.68 6.06
C GLU A 103 -17.15 -7.17 5.90
N ARG A 104 -18.00 -8.05 6.42
CA ARG A 104 -17.77 -9.50 6.44
C ARG A 104 -18.52 -10.23 5.34
N ILE A 105 -17.81 -11.09 4.60
CA ILE A 105 -18.34 -12.08 3.67
C ILE A 105 -17.99 -13.47 4.19
N SER A 106 -18.99 -14.31 4.39
CA SER A 106 -18.80 -15.71 4.83
C SER A 106 -17.91 -15.85 6.08
N GLY A 107 -18.06 -14.92 7.03
CA GLY A 107 -17.34 -14.92 8.31
C GLY A 107 -15.95 -14.29 8.31
N ARG A 108 -15.41 -13.88 7.15
CA ARG A 108 -14.12 -13.15 7.02
C ARG A 108 -14.37 -11.73 6.54
N THR A 109 -13.54 -10.77 6.96
CA THR A 109 -13.60 -9.40 6.39
C THR A 109 -13.11 -9.41 4.94
N ARG A 110 -13.56 -8.46 4.12
CA ARG A 110 -13.00 -8.27 2.78
C ARG A 110 -11.51 -7.98 2.83
N ARG A 111 -11.03 -7.22 3.82
CA ARG A 111 -9.61 -7.01 4.12
C ARG A 111 -8.84 -8.33 4.29
N ALA A 112 -9.39 -9.27 5.07
CA ALA A 112 -8.76 -10.58 5.26
C ALA A 112 -8.78 -11.45 3.99
N LEU A 113 -9.77 -11.27 3.12
CA LEU A 113 -9.84 -11.94 1.81
C LEU A 113 -8.92 -11.27 0.78
N LEU A 114 -8.71 -9.96 0.87
CA LEU A 114 -7.79 -9.21 0.02
C LEU A 114 -6.34 -9.65 0.25
N SER A 115 -5.96 -9.90 1.51
CA SER A 115 -4.64 -10.44 1.86
C SER A 115 -4.40 -11.89 1.41
N ASP A 116 -5.42 -12.57 0.91
CA ASP A 116 -5.36 -13.95 0.44
C ASP A 116 -5.27 -13.99 -1.10
N ARG A 117 -4.14 -14.48 -1.63
CA ARG A 117 -3.86 -14.50 -3.08
C ARG A 117 -4.96 -15.15 -3.92
N GLN A 118 -5.68 -16.13 -3.36
CA GLN A 118 -6.76 -16.80 -4.10
C GLN A 118 -8.01 -15.93 -4.25
N HIS A 119 -8.24 -15.01 -3.32
CA HIS A 119 -9.45 -14.21 -3.22
C HIS A 119 -9.22 -12.74 -3.63
N ALA A 120 -7.98 -12.25 -3.57
CA ALA A 120 -7.62 -10.85 -3.81
C ALA A 120 -8.16 -10.27 -5.14
N SER A 121 -8.06 -11.05 -6.23
CA SER A 121 -8.55 -10.62 -7.55
C SER A 121 -10.08 -10.47 -7.60
N SER A 122 -10.80 -11.35 -6.87
CA SER A 122 -12.26 -11.28 -6.73
C SER A 122 -12.67 -10.06 -5.94
N ILE A 123 -12.00 -9.79 -4.81
CA ILE A 123 -12.28 -8.62 -3.97
C ILE A 123 -12.04 -7.32 -4.74
N ARG A 124 -10.93 -7.20 -5.49
CA ARG A 124 -10.67 -6.03 -6.36
C ARG A 124 -11.72 -5.83 -7.44
N ARG A 125 -12.31 -6.91 -7.97
CA ARG A 125 -13.41 -6.82 -8.94
C ARG A 125 -14.71 -6.37 -8.26
N GLU A 126 -14.98 -6.87 -7.07
CA GLU A 126 -16.13 -6.49 -6.25
C GLU A 126 -16.07 -5.01 -5.88
N ALA A 127 -14.91 -4.52 -5.43
CA ALA A 127 -14.66 -3.11 -5.13
C ALA A 127 -15.03 -2.20 -6.31
N ARG A 128 -14.50 -2.50 -7.50
CA ARG A 128 -14.81 -1.77 -8.73
C ARG A 128 -16.30 -1.80 -9.10
N SER A 129 -16.97 -2.91 -8.80
CA SER A 129 -18.41 -3.05 -9.08
C SER A 129 -19.24 -2.22 -8.09
N HIS A 130 -18.87 -2.26 -6.81
CA HIS A 130 -19.50 -1.49 -5.74
C HIS A 130 -19.43 0.02 -6.01
N ARG A 131 -18.24 0.53 -6.38
CA ARG A 131 -18.06 1.95 -6.72
C ARG A 131 -18.95 2.39 -7.88
N LYS A 132 -19.06 1.56 -8.94
CA LYS A 132 -19.94 1.86 -10.08
C LYS A 132 -21.42 1.91 -9.70
N SER A 133 -21.87 1.07 -8.77
CA SER A 133 -23.26 1.11 -8.30
C SER A 133 -23.54 2.34 -7.44
N VAL A 134 -22.59 2.77 -6.61
CA VAL A 134 -22.74 3.99 -5.79
C VAL A 134 -22.83 5.23 -6.69
N LYS A 135 -22.00 5.31 -7.73
CA LYS A 135 -22.02 6.41 -8.72
C LYS A 135 -23.35 6.54 -9.49
N LEU A 136 -24.11 5.47 -9.65
CA LEU A 136 -25.39 5.51 -10.37
C LEU A 136 -26.59 5.90 -9.50
N ALA A 137 -26.42 5.92 -8.17
CA ALA A 137 -27.48 6.19 -7.22
C ALA A 137 -27.56 7.68 -6.80
N ASP A 138 -26.51 8.45 -7.09
CA ASP A 138 -26.45 9.92 -6.99
C ASP A 138 -26.78 10.59 -8.34
#